data_AF-A0A3A4WQ12-F1
#
_entry.id   AF-A0A3A4WQ12-F1
#
_cell.length_a   1.000
_cell.length_b   1.000
_cell.length_c   1.000
_cell.angle_alpha   90.00
_cell.angle_beta   90.00
_cell.angle_gamma   90.00
#
_symmetry.space_group_name_H-M   'P 1'
#
loop_
_entity.id
_entity.type
_entity.pdbx_description
1 polymer ?
#
loop_
_entity_poly.entity_id
_entity_poly.type
_entity_poly.pdbx_seq_one_letter_code
_entity_poly.pdbx_strand_id
1 'polypeptide(L)'
;MEFFEQTIKVIIDDEKCKGCTTHVCVEACKKFDRGILVLKKDGLPGVVDTPQELARKGTECLACEYECWFRGNKAITIEAPIEGLDEYRKKHGTA
;
A
#
# COMPACT_ATOMS: atom_id res chain seq x y z
N MET A 1 2.63 9.77 3.23
CA MET A 1 3.03 9.78 1.79
C MET A 1 2.05 8.99 0.93
N GLU A 2 2.08 9.16 -0.40
CA GLU A 2 1.29 8.35 -1.34
C GLU A 2 2.06 8.02 -2.63
N PHE A 3 1.76 6.89 -3.25
CA PHE A 3 2.31 6.46 -4.55
C PHE A 3 1.41 5.41 -5.22
N PHE A 4 1.67 5.13 -6.49
CA PHE A 4 0.92 4.13 -7.26
C PHE A 4 1.73 2.84 -7.45
N GLU A 5 1.01 1.72 -7.48
CA GLU A 5 1.46 0.42 -7.98
C GLU A 5 0.46 -0.02 -9.04
N GLN A 6 0.87 -0.13 -10.31
CA GLN A 6 -0.03 -0.41 -11.43
C GLN A 6 -1.31 0.46 -11.41
N THR A 7 -2.44 -0.11 -11.00
CA THR A 7 -3.77 0.50 -10.95
C THR A 7 -4.22 0.88 -9.53
N ILE A 8 -3.51 0.45 -8.49
CA ILE A 8 -3.81 0.81 -7.09
C ILE A 8 -3.00 2.01 -6.62
N LYS A 9 -3.55 2.73 -5.64
CA LYS A 9 -2.87 3.80 -4.92
C LYS A 9 -2.63 3.41 -3.48
N VAL A 10 -1.38 3.47 -3.03
CA VAL A 10 -0.96 3.22 -1.65
C VAL A 10 -0.83 4.54 -0.92
N ILE A 11 -1.55 4.69 0.18
CA ILE A 11 -1.50 5.85 1.06
C ILE A 11 -0.95 5.42 2.41
N ILE A 12 0.01 6.18 2.93
CA ILE A 12 0.65 5.95 4.22
C ILE A 12 0.50 7.20 5.09
N ASP A 13 -0.09 7.04 6.26
CA ASP A 13 -0.19 8.06 7.30
C ASP A 13 1.10 8.10 8.14
N ASP A 14 1.98 9.04 7.79
CA ASP A 14 3.31 9.18 8.41
C ASP A 14 3.20 9.48 9.92
N GLU A 15 2.14 10.15 10.37
CA GLU A 15 1.93 10.45 11.80
C GLU A 15 1.65 9.18 12.58
N LYS A 16 0.82 8.27 12.03
CA LYS A 16 0.59 6.95 12.64
C LYS A 16 1.83 6.04 12.58
N CYS A 17 2.73 6.27 11.63
CA CYS A 17 3.98 5.51 11.53
C CYS A 17 5.00 5.89 12.62
N LYS A 18 4.89 7.07 13.24
CA LYS A 18 5.81 7.49 14.31
C LYS A 18 5.77 6.49 15.48
N GLY A 19 6.95 6.02 15.88
CA GLY A 19 7.08 5.05 16.98
C GLY A 19 6.57 3.63 16.65
N CYS A 20 6.25 3.32 15.39
CA CYS A 20 6.03 1.93 14.97
C CYS A 20 7.29 1.11 15.25
N THR A 21 7.19 0.02 15.99
CA THR A 21 8.33 -0.84 16.34
C THR A 21 8.40 -2.12 15.51
N THR A 22 7.29 -2.48 14.86
CA THR A 22 7.18 -3.77 14.16
C THR A 22 7.61 -3.68 12.71
N HIS A 23 7.36 -2.54 12.04
CA HIS A 23 7.67 -2.29 10.62
C HIS A 23 7.27 -3.43 9.68
N VAL A 24 6.24 -4.21 10.06
CA VAL A 24 5.81 -5.44 9.37
C VAL A 24 5.40 -5.21 7.91
N CYS A 25 4.96 -4.00 7.57
CA CYS A 25 4.64 -3.62 6.20
C CYS A 25 5.84 -3.69 5.25
N VAL A 26 7.06 -3.37 5.74
CA VAL A 26 8.30 -3.44 4.95
C VAL A 26 8.67 -4.89 4.67
N GLU A 27 8.59 -5.76 5.68
CA GLU A 27 8.87 -7.20 5.52
C GLU A 27 7.81 -7.88 4.65
N ALA A 28 6.54 -7.49 4.79
CA ALA A 28 5.45 -7.96 3.93
C ALA A 28 5.70 -7.59 2.47
N CYS A 29 6.07 -6.34 2.20
CA CYS A 29 6.37 -5.87 0.85
C CYS A 29 7.56 -6.60 0.22
N LYS A 30 8.62 -6.89 0.99
CA LYS A 30 9.75 -7.72 0.52
C LYS A 30 9.32 -9.15 0.18
N LYS A 31 8.39 -9.72 0.95
CA LYS A 31 7.97 -11.12 0.81
C LYS A 31 6.95 -11.34 -0.32
N PHE A 32 5.99 -10.44 -0.45
CA PHE A 32 4.81 -10.63 -1.31
C PHE A 32 4.76 -9.70 -2.54
N ASP A 33 5.58 -8.65 -2.55
CA ASP A 33 5.70 -7.73 -3.68
C ASP A 33 7.16 -7.72 -4.20
N ARG A 34 7.76 -6.55 -4.47
CA ARG A 34 9.13 -6.40 -4.99
C ARG A 34 10.05 -5.68 -4.00
N GLY A 35 9.63 -5.57 -2.73
CA GLY A 35 10.39 -4.82 -1.72
C GLY A 35 10.46 -3.34 -2.04
N ILE A 36 9.40 -2.77 -2.64
CA ILE A 36 9.37 -1.35 -2.98
C ILE A 36 9.32 -0.45 -1.74
N LEU A 37 8.74 -0.94 -0.64
CA LEU A 37 8.75 -0.28 0.66
C LEU A 37 10.03 -0.63 1.42
N VAL A 38 10.68 0.40 1.95
CA VAL A 38 11.90 0.31 2.76
C VAL A 38 11.78 1.15 4.03
N LEU A 39 12.60 0.83 5.02
CA LEU A 39 12.71 1.63 6.23
C LEU A 39 13.75 2.73 6.04
N LYS A 40 13.36 3.99 6.24
CA LYS A 40 14.27 5.13 6.22
C LYS A 40 15.04 5.23 7.54
N LYS A 41 16.06 6.09 7.57
CA LYS A 41 16.90 6.35 8.76
C LYS A 41 16.12 6.92 9.95
N ASP A 42 15.00 7.60 9.70
CA ASP A 42 14.11 8.16 10.72
C ASP A 42 13.09 7.15 11.26
N GLY A 43 13.13 5.89 10.78
CA GLY A 43 12.20 4.83 11.17
C GLY A 43 10.84 4.90 10.45
N LEU A 44 10.65 5.86 9.54
CA LEU A 44 9.43 5.93 8.74
C LEU A 44 9.57 5.09 7.47
N PRO A 45 8.47 4.53 6.95
CA PRO A 45 8.48 3.87 5.66
C PRO A 45 8.83 4.86 4.53
N GLY A 46 9.50 4.34 3.51
CA GLY A 46 9.86 5.03 2.28
C GLY A 46 9.80 4.08 1.10
N VAL A 47 10.17 4.60 -0.06
CA VAL A 47 10.17 3.86 -1.33
C VAL A 47 11.55 3.88 -1.97
N VAL A 48 11.88 2.81 -2.70
CA VAL A 48 13.22 2.60 -3.29
C VAL A 48 13.45 3.29 -4.64
N ASP A 49 12.38 3.60 -5.37
CA ASP A 49 12.40 4.01 -6.77
C ASP A 49 11.58 5.28 -7.01
N THR A 50 11.62 5.79 -8.25
CA THR A 50 10.78 6.91 -8.69
C THR A 50 9.31 6.51 -8.80
N PRO A 51 8.35 7.44 -8.70
CA PRO A 51 6.92 7.13 -8.85
C PRO A 51 6.58 6.33 -10.12
N GLN A 52 7.25 6.60 -11.23
CA GLN A 52 7.06 5.90 -12.49
C GLN A 52 7.51 4.44 -12.41
N GLU A 53 8.65 4.17 -11.77
CA GLU A 53 9.14 2.79 -11.60
C GLU A 53 8.32 2.03 -10.55
N LEU A 54 7.83 2.69 -9.50
CA LEU A 54 6.91 2.08 -8.53
C LEU A 54 5.61 1.64 -9.21
N ALA A 55 5.01 2.53 -10.01
CA ALA A 55 3.81 2.22 -10.78
C ALA A 55 4.02 1.04 -11.75
N ARG A 56 5.23 0.86 -12.29
CA ARG A 56 5.56 -0.24 -13.20
C ARG A 56 5.92 -1.55 -12.50
N LYS A 57 6.56 -1.51 -11.33
CA LYS A 57 7.12 -2.69 -10.64
C LYS A 57 6.19 -3.30 -9.60
N GLY A 58 5.35 -2.49 -8.97
CA GLY A 58 4.41 -2.95 -7.96
C GLY A 58 3.51 -4.07 -8.49
N THR A 59 3.14 -4.99 -7.61
CA THR A 59 2.34 -6.18 -7.94
C THR A 59 0.92 -6.12 -7.41
N GLU A 60 0.54 -5.03 -6.75
CA GLU A 60 -0.80 -4.83 -6.18
C GLU A 60 -1.18 -5.88 -5.11
N CYS A 61 -0.20 -6.37 -4.36
CA CYS A 61 -0.38 -7.53 -3.47
C CYS A 61 -1.22 -7.28 -2.20
N LEU A 62 -1.50 -6.02 -1.85
CA LEU A 62 -2.18 -5.56 -0.63
C LEU A 62 -1.51 -5.94 0.72
N ALA A 63 -0.40 -6.67 0.71
CA ALA A 63 0.17 -7.26 1.92
C ALA A 63 0.62 -6.20 2.95
N CYS A 64 1.13 -5.05 2.48
CA CYS A 64 1.58 -3.97 3.37
C CYS A 64 0.41 -3.35 4.16
N GLU A 65 -0.76 -3.19 3.55
CA GLU A 65 -1.98 -2.74 4.23
C GLU A 65 -2.44 -3.76 5.27
N TYR A 66 -2.65 -5.01 4.87
CA TYR A 66 -3.12 -6.06 5.78
C TYR A 66 -2.18 -6.28 6.97
N GLU A 67 -0.87 -6.37 6.73
CA GLU A 67 0.09 -6.57 7.82
C GLU A 67 0.19 -5.34 8.73
N CYS A 68 0.13 -4.12 8.18
CA CYS A 68 0.07 -2.91 9.01
C CYS A 68 -1.23 -2.87 9.84
N TRP A 69 -2.34 -3.34 9.28
CA TRP A 69 -3.63 -3.38 9.94
C TRP A 69 -3.67 -4.38 11.11
N PHE A 70 -3.14 -5.59 10.90
CA PHE A 70 -3.15 -6.65 11.92
C PHE A 70 -2.04 -6.53 12.96
N ARG A 71 -0.82 -6.12 12.55
CA ARG A 71 0.41 -6.26 13.35
C ARG A 71 1.23 -4.97 13.43
N GLY A 72 0.73 -3.87 12.87
CA GLY A 72 1.35 -2.55 12.93
C GLY A 72 0.39 -1.48 13.46
N ASN A 73 0.60 -0.24 13.01
CA ASN A 73 -0.13 0.93 13.51
C ASN A 73 -1.39 1.28 12.68
N LYS A 74 -1.82 0.41 11.76
CA LYS A 74 -2.99 0.67 10.88
C LYS A 74 -2.87 1.99 10.11
N ALA A 75 -1.66 2.22 9.60
CA ALA A 75 -1.25 3.47 8.97
C ALA A 75 -1.35 3.46 7.44
N ILE A 76 -1.54 2.28 6.83
CA ILE A 76 -1.57 2.12 5.38
C ILE A 76 -3.03 1.91 4.95
N THR A 77 -3.42 2.58 3.87
CA THR A 77 -4.68 2.39 3.17
C THR A 77 -4.39 2.23 1.68
N ILE A 78 -4.98 1.22 1.05
CA ILE A 78 -4.87 0.99 -0.38
C ILE A 78 -6.21 1.24 -1.04
N GLU A 79 -6.22 2.13 -2.03
CA GLU A 79 -7.35 2.31 -2.93
C GLU A 79 -7.13 1.43 -4.17
N ALA A 80 -8.02 0.46 -4.38
CA ALA A 80 -8.02 -0.45 -5.52
C ALA A 80 -9.29 -0.24 -6.37
N PRO A 81 -9.33 0.79 -7.22
CA PRO A 81 -10.50 1.08 -8.04
C PRO A 81 -10.73 -0.02 -9.08
N ILE A 82 -11.97 -0.48 -9.20
CA ILE A 82 -12.38 -1.42 -10.25
C ILE A 82 -13.21 -0.62 -11.27
N GLU A 83 -12.60 -0.32 -12.42
CA GLU A 83 -13.27 0.38 -13.50
C GLU A 83 -14.54 -0.37 -13.94
N GLY A 84 -15.66 0.35 -14.05
CA GLY A 84 -16.94 -0.22 -14.45
C GLY A 84 -17.72 -0.94 -13.34
N LEU A 85 -17.18 -1.05 -12.11
CA LEU A 85 -17.87 -1.75 -11.02
C LEU A 85 -19.16 -1.06 -10.60
N ASP A 86 -19.18 0.27 -10.54
CA ASP A 86 -20.37 1.03 -10.16
C ASP A 86 -21.49 0.87 -11.20
N GLU A 87 -21.16 0.93 -12.49
CA GLU A 87 -22.08 0.66 -13.58
C GLU A 87 -22.59 -0.79 -13.52
N TYR A 88 -21.71 -1.76 -13.27
CA TYR A 88 -22.07 -3.16 -13.12
C TYR A 88 -23.06 -3.36 -11.97
N ARG A 89 -22.79 -2.78 -10.80
CA ARG A 89 -23.65 -2.89 -9.61
C ARG A 89 -25.02 -2.28 -9.83
N LYS A 90 -25.09 -1.12 -10.51
CA LYS A 90 -26.36 -0.49 -10.91
C LYS A 90 -27.17 -1.38 -11.86
N LYS A 91 -26.51 -1.98 -12.86
CA LYS A 91 -27.16 -2.86 -13.84
C LYS A 91 -27.74 -4.14 -13.22
N HIS A 92 -27.07 -4.70 -12.22
CA HIS A 92 -27.43 -5.98 -11.61
C HIS A 92 -28.15 -5.85 -10.25
N GLY A 93 -28.47 -4.63 -9.80
CA GLY A 93 -29.21 -4.39 -8.56
C GLY A 93 -28.41 -4.72 -7.29
N THR A 94 -27.08 -4.58 -7.33
CA THR A 94 -26.17 -4.81 -6.19
C THR A 94 -25.49 -3.52 -5.72
N ALA A 95 -25.98 -2.37 -6.18
CA ALA A 95 -25.52 -1.04 -5.77
C ALA A 95 -25.91 -0.76 -4.32
#